data_AF-A0A9C8N0Y3-F1
#
_entry.id   AF-A0A9C8N0Y3-F1
#
_cell.length_a   1.000
_cell.length_b   1.000
_cell.length_c   1.000
_cell.angle_alpha   90.00
_cell.angle_beta   90.00
_cell.angle_gamma   90.00
#
_symmetry.space_group_name_H-M   'P 1'
#
loop_
_entity.id
_entity.type
_entity.pdbx_description
1 polymer ?
#
loop_
_entity_poly.entity_id
_entity_poly.type
_entity_poly.pdbx_seq_one_letter_code
_entity_poly.pdbx_strand_id
1 'polypeptide(L)'
;MISRREFLKTGVFGTCASCIAYTPFMSTISASEIYEEDEFPIKEAMYYKQLPDVRVECELCPRACKVADLERGYCGVRENRDGKYYTLVHSRVCSLNADPIEKKPLFHYLPGTRAYSIATAGCNIECKFCQNWQISQFRPEQVDNIKLTPEEVIRFAKEKKCDTIAYTYSEPVVFYEYMYDTAKVGKREGVGSVMISNGYIKKEPLIELCKELDAVKIDLKAFTEKFYKETCSGELKPVLETLLTLKEIGIWFELVVLIVPTLNDSGEEIKDMCSWINDNLGPDVPIHFSRFHPTYKIKNLPPTPIKTLEKARNIAIESGLNFAYTGNVPGHPGESTYCPDCKEVVIKRVGYTILQYSLNSNECSNCKHPIPGVWH
;
A
#
# COMPACT_ATOMS: atom_id res chain seq x y z
N MET A 1 -6.45 -29.51 38.55
CA MET A 1 -6.53 -29.51 37.08
C MET A 1 -5.34 -28.71 36.57
N ILE A 2 -4.37 -29.37 35.96
CA ILE A 2 -3.15 -28.75 35.41
C ILE A 2 -3.52 -28.02 34.12
N SER A 3 -3.08 -26.77 33.96
CA SER A 3 -3.42 -25.97 32.78
C SER A 3 -2.70 -26.50 31.53
N ARG A 4 -3.30 -26.29 30.34
CA ARG A 4 -2.68 -26.63 29.03
C ARG A 4 -1.27 -26.04 28.84
N ARG A 5 -0.93 -24.99 29.59
CA ARG A 5 0.36 -24.29 29.55
C ARG A 5 1.44 -24.94 30.41
N GLU A 6 1.06 -25.69 31.45
CA GLU A 6 2.00 -26.44 32.30
C GLU A 6 2.35 -27.80 31.69
N PHE A 7 1.42 -28.45 30.98
CA PHE A 7 1.66 -29.74 30.32
C PHE A 7 2.74 -29.67 29.22
N LEU A 8 2.87 -28.52 28.54
CA LEU A 8 3.90 -28.31 27.51
C LEU A 8 5.30 -28.06 28.09
N LYS A 9 5.41 -27.67 29.36
CA LYS A 9 6.71 -27.42 30.01
C LYS A 9 7.33 -28.69 30.58
N THR A 10 6.53 -29.70 30.90
CA THR A 10 7.00 -30.99 31.45
C THR A 10 7.33 -32.03 30.39
N GLY A 11 7.09 -31.75 29.10
CA GLY A 11 7.22 -32.73 28.00
C GLY A 11 8.61 -32.88 27.36
N VAL A 12 9.66 -32.21 27.85
CA VAL A 12 10.99 -32.20 27.17
C VAL A 12 12.11 -32.92 27.95
N PHE A 13 11.84 -33.47 29.14
CA PHE A 13 12.84 -34.25 29.88
C PHE A 13 12.46 -35.73 29.98
N GLY A 14 12.97 -36.52 29.04
CA GLY A 14 12.85 -37.99 29.04
C GLY A 14 13.59 -38.68 27.89
N THR A 15 14.93 -38.78 28.02
CA THR A 15 15.85 -39.86 27.55
C THR A 15 15.59 -40.52 26.18
N CYS A 16 16.56 -40.53 25.25
CA CYS A 16 17.60 -41.56 25.22
C CYS A 16 18.82 -41.22 24.35
N ALA A 17 19.94 -41.88 24.68
CA ALA A 17 21.32 -41.54 24.39
C ALA A 17 21.90 -42.11 23.07
N SER A 18 23.11 -41.61 22.78
CA SER A 18 24.21 -42.20 21.98
C SER A 18 24.09 -42.28 20.46
N CYS A 19 24.83 -41.41 19.77
CA CYS A 19 25.84 -41.80 18.77
C CYS A 19 26.87 -40.67 18.59
N ILE A 20 28.14 -41.05 18.66
CA ILE A 20 29.35 -40.22 18.57
C ILE A 20 29.68 -39.95 17.10
N ALA A 21 30.03 -38.71 16.76
CA ALA A 21 31.21 -38.31 15.97
C ALA A 21 31.00 -36.99 15.19
N TYR A 22 32.11 -36.24 15.06
CA TYR A 22 32.34 -35.03 14.26
C TYR A 22 31.94 -33.67 14.87
N THR A 23 32.91 -33.09 15.59
CA THR A 23 33.06 -31.65 15.70
C THR A 23 33.74 -31.11 14.43
N PRO A 24 33.16 -30.06 13.83
CA PRO A 24 33.98 -28.92 13.47
C PRO A 24 33.45 -27.68 14.20
N PHE A 25 34.42 -26.93 14.71
CA PHE A 25 34.37 -25.62 15.31
C PHE A 25 33.30 -24.70 14.66
N MET A 26 32.09 -24.72 15.18
CA MET A 26 31.13 -23.62 15.05
C MET A 26 31.04 -23.00 16.43
N SER A 27 31.50 -21.76 16.55
CA SER A 27 31.16 -20.90 17.67
C SER A 27 29.64 -20.83 17.75
N THR A 28 29.07 -21.63 18.64
CA THR A 28 27.69 -21.50 19.09
C THR A 28 27.62 -20.17 19.83
N ILE A 29 27.40 -19.09 19.10
CA ILE A 29 26.75 -17.91 19.68
C ILE A 29 25.42 -18.45 20.15
N SER A 30 25.28 -18.54 21.47
CA SER A 30 24.05 -18.97 22.10
C SER A 30 22.94 -18.06 21.57
N ALA A 31 21.97 -18.63 20.86
CA ALA A 31 20.76 -17.93 20.41
C ALA A 31 19.85 -17.49 21.58
N SER A 32 20.39 -17.39 22.79
CA SER A 32 19.73 -17.01 24.02
C SER A 32 20.23 -15.69 24.61
N GLU A 33 21.14 -14.97 23.94
CA GLU A 33 21.71 -13.70 24.46
C GLU A 33 21.37 -12.45 23.63
N ILE A 34 20.40 -12.53 22.69
CA ILE A 34 19.85 -11.36 22.00
C ILE A 34 18.33 -11.50 21.88
N TYR A 35 17.62 -11.46 23.00
CA TYR A 35 16.21 -11.08 23.06
C TYR A 35 15.97 -10.41 24.42
N GLU A 36 16.54 -9.22 24.61
CA GLU A 36 15.87 -8.28 25.51
C GLU A 36 14.49 -8.01 24.88
N GLU A 37 13.41 -8.22 25.64
CA GLU A 37 12.04 -7.84 25.29
C GLU A 37 11.97 -6.32 25.16
N ASP A 38 12.51 -5.82 24.07
CA ASP A 38 12.57 -4.41 23.76
C ASP A 38 11.20 -4.04 23.17
N GLU A 39 10.25 -3.69 24.05
CA GLU A 39 8.84 -3.42 23.71
C GLU A 39 8.72 -2.55 22.43
N PHE A 40 7.84 -2.95 21.51
CA PHE A 40 7.47 -2.12 20.37
C PHE A 40 6.91 -0.78 20.90
N PRO A 41 7.31 0.37 20.35
CA PRO A 41 6.87 1.65 20.87
C PRO A 41 5.35 1.79 20.73
N ILE A 42 4.69 2.03 21.85
CA ILE A 42 3.27 2.37 21.88
C ILE A 42 3.16 3.88 21.74
N LYS A 43 2.48 4.34 20.69
CA LYS A 43 2.32 5.77 20.38
C LYS A 43 0.86 6.17 20.43
N GLU A 44 0.55 7.30 21.05
CA GLU A 44 -0.80 7.86 21.04
C GLU A 44 -1.23 8.20 19.60
N ALA A 45 -2.45 7.84 19.25
CA ALA A 45 -3.05 8.08 17.94
C ALA A 45 -3.31 9.58 17.74
N MET A 46 -3.05 10.09 16.53
CA MET A 46 -3.23 11.52 16.25
C MET A 46 -4.69 11.93 16.01
N TYR A 47 -5.54 10.99 15.57
CA TYR A 47 -6.91 11.29 15.11
C TYR A 47 -7.95 10.45 15.84
N TYR A 48 -8.37 10.94 16.99
CA TYR A 48 -9.51 10.43 17.74
C TYR A 48 -10.09 11.53 18.63
N LYS A 49 -11.32 11.34 19.09
CA LYS A 49 -11.88 12.14 20.18
C LYS A 49 -12.35 11.24 21.31
N GLN A 50 -12.28 11.78 22.51
CA GLN A 50 -12.82 11.14 23.70
C GLN A 50 -14.35 11.22 23.69
N LEU A 51 -14.98 10.15 24.16
CA LEU A 51 -16.42 10.04 24.37
C LEU A 51 -16.69 9.77 25.86
N PRO A 52 -17.96 9.87 26.30
CA PRO A 52 -18.36 9.41 27.64
C PRO A 52 -17.99 7.94 27.89
N ASP A 53 -17.92 7.56 29.17
CA ASP A 53 -17.61 6.20 29.63
C ASP A 53 -16.27 5.66 29.13
N VAL A 54 -15.26 6.53 29.06
CA VAL A 54 -13.87 6.15 28.72
C VAL A 54 -13.76 5.58 27.28
N ARG A 55 -14.77 5.84 26.43
CA ARG A 55 -14.78 5.45 25.02
C ARG A 55 -14.01 6.44 24.16
N VAL A 56 -13.62 6.01 22.96
CA VAL A 56 -13.04 6.88 21.93
C VAL A 56 -13.76 6.69 20.60
N GLU A 57 -13.80 7.74 19.77
CA GLU A 57 -14.20 7.65 18.36
C GLU A 57 -12.99 7.92 17.48
N CYS A 58 -12.66 6.97 16.60
CA CYS A 58 -11.57 7.10 15.64
C CYS A 58 -11.94 8.11 14.54
N GLU A 59 -11.07 9.09 14.30
CA GLU A 59 -11.27 10.12 13.27
C GLU A 59 -10.31 9.97 12.09
N LEU A 60 -9.51 8.90 12.06
CA LEU A 60 -8.55 8.63 10.99
C LEU A 60 -9.19 8.22 9.66
N CYS A 61 -10.17 7.32 9.71
CA CYS A 61 -10.75 6.71 8.53
C CYS A 61 -12.29 6.70 8.59
N PRO A 62 -12.97 6.52 7.44
CA PRO A 62 -14.44 6.58 7.37
C PRO A 62 -15.17 5.54 8.24
N ARG A 63 -14.50 4.50 8.75
CA ARG A 63 -15.08 3.54 9.70
C ARG A 63 -15.64 4.20 10.96
N ALA A 64 -15.06 5.32 11.39
CA ALA A 64 -15.47 6.05 12.59
C ALA A 64 -15.71 5.13 13.81
N CYS A 65 -14.81 4.16 14.05
CA CYS A 65 -14.98 3.16 15.10
C CYS A 65 -15.17 3.83 16.46
N LYS A 66 -16.24 3.47 17.17
CA LYS A 66 -16.43 3.80 18.60
C LYS A 66 -15.95 2.63 19.44
N VAL A 67 -14.88 2.82 20.19
CA VAL A 67 -14.11 1.75 20.83
C VAL A 67 -14.21 1.88 22.35
N ALA A 68 -14.63 0.82 23.05
CA ALA A 68 -14.64 0.80 24.51
C ALA A 68 -13.23 0.67 25.08
N ASP A 69 -13.08 0.92 26.39
CA ASP A 69 -11.78 0.76 27.05
C ASP A 69 -11.28 -0.70 26.90
N LEU A 70 -9.98 -0.85 26.68
CA LEU A 70 -9.28 -2.12 26.40
C LEU A 70 -9.72 -2.84 25.12
N GLU A 71 -10.55 -2.21 24.28
CA GLU A 71 -10.93 -2.74 22.97
C GLU A 71 -10.13 -2.13 21.83
N ARG A 72 -10.28 -2.73 20.63
CA ARG A 72 -9.62 -2.30 19.40
C ARG A 72 -10.63 -1.92 18.32
N GLY A 73 -10.24 -0.98 17.46
CA GLY A 73 -11.00 -0.67 16.25
C GLY A 73 -10.94 -1.79 15.21
N TYR A 74 -11.72 -1.63 14.13
CA TYR A 74 -11.86 -2.63 13.07
C TYR A 74 -10.52 -3.12 12.49
N CYS A 75 -9.56 -2.22 12.31
CA CYS A 75 -8.24 -2.56 11.76
C CYS A 75 -7.37 -3.43 12.70
N GLY A 76 -7.73 -3.57 13.97
CA GLY A 76 -7.03 -4.42 14.94
C GLY A 76 -5.69 -3.88 15.44
N VAL A 77 -5.23 -2.72 14.93
CA VAL A 77 -3.91 -2.14 15.23
C VAL A 77 -3.95 -0.93 16.15
N ARG A 78 -5.15 -0.54 16.61
CA ARG A 78 -5.30 0.57 17.56
C ARG A 78 -6.17 0.13 18.73
N GLU A 79 -5.79 0.54 19.92
CA GLU A 79 -6.38 0.10 21.18
C GLU A 79 -6.68 1.31 22.06
N ASN A 80 -7.87 1.31 22.67
CA ASN A 80 -8.25 2.31 23.65
C ASN A 80 -7.75 1.87 25.03
N ARG A 81 -7.09 2.78 25.75
CA ARG A 81 -6.61 2.57 27.12
C ARG A 81 -6.90 3.83 27.92
N ASP A 82 -7.83 3.71 28.86
CA ASP A 82 -8.25 4.78 29.76
C ASP A 82 -8.64 6.07 29.00
N GLY A 83 -9.41 5.91 27.91
CA GLY A 83 -9.95 7.01 27.13
C GLY A 83 -8.92 7.66 26.21
N LYS A 84 -7.74 7.04 26.04
CA LYS A 84 -6.72 7.44 25.07
C LYS A 84 -6.52 6.34 24.06
N TYR A 85 -6.43 6.71 22.79
CA TYR A 85 -6.28 5.74 21.70
C TYR A 85 -4.82 5.62 21.29
N TYR A 86 -4.30 4.39 21.19
CA TYR A 86 -2.89 4.14 20.88
C TYR A 86 -2.77 3.27 19.63
N THR A 87 -1.76 3.54 18.80
CA THR A 87 -1.33 2.62 17.74
C THR A 87 -0.39 1.56 18.30
N LEU A 88 -0.59 0.32 17.87
CA LEU A 88 0.18 -0.87 18.23
C LEU A 88 1.18 -1.27 17.14
N VAL A 89 1.27 -0.48 16.08
CA VAL A 89 2.08 -0.76 14.88
C VAL A 89 3.12 0.32 14.59
N HIS A 90 3.40 1.20 15.55
CA HIS A 90 4.54 2.12 15.39
C HIS A 90 5.85 1.34 15.44
N SER A 91 6.71 1.54 14.43
CA SER A 91 7.98 0.83 14.29
C SER A 91 7.89 -0.70 14.30
N ARG A 92 6.72 -1.27 13.95
CA ARG A 92 6.46 -2.71 13.96
C ARG A 92 6.23 -3.21 12.54
N VAL A 93 7.32 -3.43 11.83
CA VAL A 93 7.33 -3.77 10.40
C VAL A 93 7.16 -5.27 10.22
N CYS A 94 6.17 -5.69 9.44
CA CYS A 94 5.93 -7.10 9.11
C CYS A 94 6.39 -7.49 7.70
N SER A 95 6.70 -6.50 6.86
CA SER A 95 7.24 -6.73 5.51
C SER A 95 8.06 -5.54 5.05
N LEU A 96 9.18 -5.81 4.40
CA LEU A 96 10.02 -4.79 3.78
C LEU A 96 10.69 -5.32 2.51
N ASN A 97 10.91 -4.46 1.52
CA ASN A 97 11.71 -4.78 0.34
C ASN A 97 12.19 -3.54 -0.39
N ALA A 98 13.34 -3.61 -1.06
CA ALA A 98 13.79 -2.55 -1.97
C ALA A 98 13.34 -2.87 -3.41
N ASP A 99 12.19 -2.34 -3.81
CA ASP A 99 11.50 -2.59 -5.09
C ASP A 99 11.69 -1.43 -6.07
N PRO A 100 11.62 -1.64 -7.40
CA PRO A 100 11.48 -0.55 -8.37
C PRO A 100 10.17 0.23 -8.16
N ILE A 101 10.15 1.52 -8.49
CA ILE A 101 8.94 2.35 -8.37
C ILE A 101 7.82 1.87 -9.29
N GLU A 102 8.16 1.24 -10.42
CA GLU A 102 7.22 0.61 -11.35
C GLU A 102 6.39 -0.49 -10.70
N LYS A 103 6.91 -1.14 -9.65
CA LYS A 103 6.14 -2.14 -8.90
C LYS A 103 5.10 -1.49 -7.97
N LYS A 104 5.22 -0.20 -7.68
CA LYS A 104 4.27 0.62 -6.90
C LYS A 104 3.34 1.42 -7.83
N PRO A 105 2.91 0.81 -8.93
CA PRO A 105 2.53 1.45 -10.21
C PRO A 105 2.41 2.98 -10.14
N LEU A 106 3.59 3.61 -10.04
CA LEU A 106 3.81 5.04 -10.05
C LEU A 106 4.70 5.32 -11.27
N PHE A 107 4.11 5.26 -12.47
CA PHE A 107 4.87 5.30 -13.73
C PHE A 107 5.34 6.72 -14.10
N HIS A 108 4.78 7.72 -13.44
CA HIS A 108 5.06 9.14 -13.64
C HIS A 108 5.61 9.77 -12.35
N TYR A 109 6.18 8.98 -11.45
CA TYR A 109 6.92 9.46 -10.29
C TYR A 109 8.29 8.77 -10.24
N LEU A 110 9.34 9.54 -10.49
CA LEU A 110 10.75 9.12 -10.46
C LEU A 110 11.00 7.76 -11.16
N PRO A 111 10.49 7.54 -12.38
CA PRO A 111 10.56 6.26 -13.09
C PRO A 111 12.01 5.73 -13.18
N GLY A 112 12.20 4.44 -12.92
CA GLY A 112 13.50 3.76 -12.93
C GLY A 112 14.26 3.80 -11.59
N THR A 113 13.76 4.55 -10.59
CA THR A 113 14.32 4.55 -9.24
C THR A 113 13.79 3.40 -8.41
N ARG A 114 14.35 3.28 -7.19
CA ARG A 114 13.98 2.24 -6.22
C ARG A 114 13.34 2.86 -5.01
N ALA A 115 12.31 2.21 -4.50
CA ALA A 115 11.65 2.55 -3.26
C ALA A 115 11.90 1.48 -2.18
N TYR A 116 12.27 1.93 -0.99
CA TYR A 116 12.33 1.09 0.20
C TYR A 116 10.92 0.93 0.75
N SER A 117 10.34 -0.23 0.45
CA SER A 117 8.96 -0.56 0.75
C SER A 117 8.84 -1.10 2.15
N ILE A 118 7.85 -0.64 2.92
CA ILE A 118 7.56 -1.16 4.26
C ILE A 118 6.04 -1.31 4.48
N ALA A 119 5.68 -2.23 5.37
CA ALA A 119 4.31 -2.47 5.80
C ALA A 119 4.25 -2.89 7.27
N THR A 120 3.12 -2.58 7.91
CA THR A 120 2.75 -3.15 9.21
C THR A 120 1.53 -4.06 9.07
N ALA A 121 1.16 -4.76 10.14
CA ALA A 121 -0.08 -5.53 10.17
C ALA A 121 -1.33 -4.63 10.01
N GLY A 122 -2.46 -5.24 9.64
CA GLY A 122 -3.80 -4.63 9.67
C GLY A 122 -4.23 -3.90 8.39
N CYS A 123 -5.54 -3.65 8.31
CA CYS A 123 -6.18 -2.91 7.22
C CYS A 123 -7.56 -2.39 7.67
N ASN A 124 -8.01 -1.26 7.12
CA ASN A 124 -9.30 -0.67 7.45
C ASN A 124 -10.45 -1.16 6.55
N ILE A 125 -10.15 -1.92 5.50
CA ILE A 125 -11.12 -2.64 4.64
C ILE A 125 -10.69 -4.10 4.43
N GLU A 126 -11.61 -4.95 3.99
CA GLU A 126 -11.37 -6.38 3.76
C GLU A 126 -11.65 -6.75 2.30
N CYS A 127 -10.67 -6.58 1.42
CA CYS A 127 -10.78 -7.02 0.03
C CYS A 127 -10.69 -8.55 -0.06
N LYS A 128 -11.75 -9.21 -0.52
CA LYS A 128 -11.79 -10.67 -0.73
C LYS A 128 -10.76 -11.21 -1.73
N PHE A 129 -10.17 -10.33 -2.55
CA PHE A 129 -9.09 -10.61 -3.50
C PHE A 129 -7.71 -10.08 -3.05
N CYS A 130 -7.54 -9.71 -1.77
CA CYS A 130 -6.29 -9.13 -1.28
C CYS A 130 -5.10 -10.08 -1.50
N GLN A 131 -4.04 -9.58 -2.15
CA GLN A 131 -2.82 -10.36 -2.39
C GLN A 131 -1.95 -10.51 -1.14
N ASN A 132 -2.06 -9.57 -0.20
CA ASN A 132 -1.29 -9.53 1.06
C ASN A 132 -2.20 -9.76 2.27
N TRP A 133 -3.19 -10.65 2.13
CA TRP A 133 -4.19 -10.90 3.16
C TRP A 133 -3.57 -11.42 4.47
N GLN A 134 -2.43 -12.11 4.39
CA GLN A 134 -1.70 -12.68 5.53
C GLN A 134 -1.17 -11.60 6.49
N ILE A 135 -0.91 -10.39 6.00
CA ILE A 135 -0.45 -9.27 6.85
C ILE A 135 -1.54 -8.22 7.06
N SER A 136 -2.45 -8.05 6.10
CA SER A 136 -3.49 -7.01 6.17
C SER A 136 -4.72 -7.42 6.98
N GLN A 137 -5.02 -8.72 7.08
CA GLN A 137 -6.25 -9.22 7.74
C GLN A 137 -5.97 -9.85 9.11
N PHE A 138 -4.79 -9.58 9.68
CA PHE A 138 -4.34 -10.12 10.96
C PHE A 138 -3.88 -8.99 11.88
N ARG A 139 -3.98 -9.24 13.19
CA ARG A 139 -3.49 -8.33 14.23
C ARG A 139 -1.97 -8.37 14.32
N PRO A 140 -1.33 -7.32 14.85
CA PRO A 140 0.13 -7.25 14.88
C PRO A 140 0.78 -8.39 15.68
N GLU A 141 0.12 -8.92 16.71
CA GLU A 141 0.58 -10.09 17.47
C GLU A 141 0.45 -11.44 16.74
N GLN A 142 -0.24 -11.47 15.60
CA GLN A 142 -0.49 -12.69 14.82
C GLN A 142 0.42 -12.83 13.59
N VAL A 143 1.31 -11.86 13.37
CA VAL A 143 2.26 -11.85 12.26
C VAL A 143 3.66 -11.67 12.80
N ASP A 144 4.65 -12.14 12.04
CA ASP A 144 6.05 -11.86 12.37
C ASP A 144 6.34 -10.37 12.14
N ASN A 145 7.07 -9.76 13.07
CA ASN A 145 7.46 -8.36 12.96
C ASN A 145 8.89 -8.16 13.42
N ILE A 146 9.53 -7.14 12.87
CA ILE A 146 10.78 -6.58 13.38
C ILE A 146 10.56 -5.14 13.84
N LYS A 147 11.34 -4.74 14.84
CA LYS A 147 11.38 -3.34 15.28
C LYS A 147 12.21 -2.55 14.28
N LEU A 148 11.65 -1.47 13.73
CA LEU A 148 12.35 -0.59 12.82
C LEU A 148 11.90 0.86 13.00
N THR A 149 12.74 1.68 13.61
CA THR A 149 12.44 3.10 13.86
C THR A 149 12.43 3.92 12.56
N PRO A 150 11.75 5.08 12.54
CA PRO A 150 11.81 6.02 11.41
C PRO A 150 13.24 6.30 10.92
N GLU A 151 14.18 6.55 11.82
CA GLU A 151 15.59 6.83 11.51
C GLU A 151 16.28 5.63 10.85
N GLU A 152 16.01 4.41 11.35
CA GLU A 152 16.56 3.19 10.75
C GLU A 152 15.98 2.90 9.37
N VAL A 153 14.68 3.17 9.14
CA VAL A 153 14.07 3.06 7.80
C VAL A 153 14.83 3.93 6.81
N ILE A 154 15.06 5.20 7.15
CA ILE A 154 15.74 6.16 6.26
C ILE A 154 17.21 5.76 6.06
N ARG A 155 17.90 5.35 7.12
CA ARG A 155 19.28 4.85 7.02
C ARG A 155 19.37 3.65 6.07
N PHE A 156 18.49 2.65 6.23
CA PHE A 156 18.49 1.47 5.35
C PHE A 156 18.08 1.80 3.92
N ALA A 157 17.16 2.73 3.70
CA ALA A 157 16.81 3.19 2.37
C ALA A 157 18.05 3.78 1.66
N LYS A 158 18.81 4.65 2.34
CA LYS A 158 20.06 5.21 1.81
C LYS A 158 21.11 4.13 1.52
N GLU A 159 21.32 3.20 2.46
CA GLU A 159 22.25 2.06 2.27
C GLU A 159 21.86 1.18 1.06
N LYS A 160 20.55 1.02 0.81
CA LYS A 160 20.03 0.25 -0.33
C LYS A 160 19.91 1.08 -1.61
N LYS A 161 20.31 2.35 -1.61
CA LYS A 161 20.18 3.29 -2.74
C LYS A 161 18.71 3.40 -3.21
N CYS A 162 17.83 3.65 -2.26
CA CYS A 162 16.43 3.95 -2.50
C CYS A 162 16.19 5.44 -2.23
N ASP A 163 15.69 6.14 -3.24
CA ASP A 163 15.43 7.59 -3.18
C ASP A 163 14.07 7.88 -2.53
N THR A 164 13.27 6.85 -2.27
CA THR A 164 11.90 6.96 -1.77
C THR A 164 11.58 5.85 -0.77
N ILE A 165 10.77 6.15 0.24
CA ILE A 165 10.08 5.16 1.06
C ILE A 165 8.69 4.90 0.48
N ALA A 166 8.32 3.63 0.28
CA ALA A 166 7.00 3.24 -0.17
C ALA A 166 6.22 2.57 0.97
N TYR A 167 5.23 3.26 1.52
CA TYR A 167 4.31 2.67 2.49
C TYR A 167 3.26 1.85 1.74
N THR A 168 3.27 0.53 1.90
CA THR A 168 2.57 -0.38 0.96
C THR A 168 2.26 -1.76 1.55
N TYR A 169 1.96 -2.74 0.68
CA TYR A 169 1.58 -4.14 0.92
C TYR A 169 0.29 -4.37 1.72
N SER A 170 0.17 -3.81 2.93
CA SER A 170 -1.06 -3.84 3.73
C SER A 170 -1.90 -2.58 3.44
N GLU A 171 -2.09 -1.71 4.44
CA GLU A 171 -2.78 -0.42 4.28
C GLU A 171 -2.09 0.68 5.11
N PRO A 172 -1.39 1.63 4.45
CA PRO A 172 -0.67 2.71 5.14
C PRO A 172 -1.51 3.57 6.07
N VAL A 173 -2.79 3.78 5.76
CA VAL A 173 -3.68 4.58 6.61
C VAL A 173 -3.74 4.00 8.03
N VAL A 174 -3.66 2.68 8.22
CA VAL A 174 -3.78 2.12 9.58
C VAL A 174 -2.53 2.33 10.43
N PHE A 175 -1.35 2.49 9.81
CA PHE A 175 -0.08 2.82 10.47
C PHE A 175 0.33 4.28 10.26
N TYR A 176 -0.66 5.17 10.17
CA TYR A 176 -0.53 6.61 9.95
C TYR A 176 0.64 7.26 10.71
N GLU A 177 0.73 7.09 12.03
CA GLU A 177 1.73 7.79 12.84
C GLU A 177 3.15 7.34 12.52
N TYR A 178 3.33 6.08 12.13
CA TYR A 178 4.63 5.55 11.72
C TYR A 178 5.03 6.05 10.34
N MET A 179 4.08 6.07 9.40
CA MET A 179 4.28 6.65 8.08
C MET A 179 4.60 8.16 8.18
N TYR A 180 3.84 8.91 8.97
CA TYR A 180 4.01 10.35 9.17
C TYR A 180 5.39 10.68 9.76
N ASP A 181 5.80 10.00 10.84
CA ASP A 181 7.12 10.22 11.43
C ASP A 181 8.26 9.85 10.46
N THR A 182 8.12 8.70 9.77
CA THR A 182 9.13 8.24 8.81
C THR A 182 9.26 9.21 7.63
N ALA A 183 8.15 9.73 7.12
CA ALA A 183 8.14 10.71 6.05
C ALA A 183 8.81 12.02 6.47
N LYS A 184 8.57 12.49 7.70
CA LYS A 184 9.27 13.66 8.25
C LYS A 184 10.77 13.47 8.37
N VAL A 185 11.22 12.30 8.83
CA VAL A 185 12.66 11.98 8.85
C VAL A 185 13.20 11.95 7.42
N GLY A 186 12.51 11.26 6.50
CA GLY A 186 12.92 11.16 5.09
C GLY A 186 13.10 12.52 4.44
N LYS A 187 12.12 13.41 4.58
CA LYS A 187 12.15 14.77 4.02
C LYS A 187 13.33 15.59 4.51
N ARG A 188 13.67 15.53 5.81
CA ARG A 188 14.88 16.19 6.37
C ARG A 188 16.18 15.62 5.79
N GLU A 189 16.15 14.34 5.45
CA GLU A 189 17.30 13.56 5.01
C GLU A 189 17.41 13.44 3.48
N GLY A 190 16.51 14.07 2.71
CA GLY A 190 16.48 14.04 1.25
C GLY A 190 15.98 12.72 0.66
N VAL A 191 15.17 11.95 1.38
CA VAL A 191 14.52 10.71 0.92
C VAL A 191 13.02 10.95 0.79
N GLY A 192 12.47 10.75 -0.40
CA GLY A 192 11.05 10.95 -0.67
C GLY A 192 10.15 9.92 0.01
N SER A 193 8.84 10.14 -0.02
CA SER A 193 7.82 9.30 0.62
C SER A 193 6.57 9.18 -0.23
N VAL A 194 6.15 7.96 -0.50
CA VAL A 194 4.94 7.66 -1.28
C VAL A 194 4.01 6.70 -0.55
N MET A 195 2.70 6.95 -0.66
CA MET A 195 1.66 6.13 -0.06
C MET A 195 0.94 5.29 -1.11
N ILE A 196 0.89 3.97 -0.92
CA ILE A 196 0.14 3.03 -1.76
C ILE A 196 -1.05 2.54 -0.94
N SER A 197 -2.23 3.13 -1.15
CA SER A 197 -3.39 2.97 -0.28
C SER A 197 -4.66 2.59 -1.02
N ASN A 198 -5.61 2.00 -0.31
CA ASN A 198 -6.99 1.85 -0.75
C ASN A 198 -7.81 3.15 -0.73
N GLY A 199 -7.26 4.26 -0.22
CA GLY A 199 -7.91 5.57 -0.20
C GLY A 199 -9.03 5.72 0.84
N TYR A 200 -9.12 4.82 1.82
CA TYR A 200 -10.15 4.87 2.86
C TYR A 200 -9.67 5.68 4.07
N ILE A 201 -9.52 6.99 3.90
CA ILE A 201 -9.00 7.95 4.89
C ILE A 201 -9.94 9.18 4.97
N LYS A 202 -10.04 9.84 6.13
CA LYS A 202 -10.80 11.09 6.23
C LYS A 202 -10.00 12.28 5.68
N LYS A 203 -10.71 13.36 5.32
CA LYS A 203 -10.13 14.54 4.65
C LYS A 203 -9.01 15.20 5.47
N GLU A 204 -9.23 15.46 6.76
CA GLU A 204 -8.25 16.19 7.59
C GLU A 204 -6.96 15.40 7.83
N PRO A 205 -6.99 14.10 8.20
CA PRO A 205 -5.78 13.28 8.26
C PRO A 205 -5.03 13.22 6.94
N LEU A 206 -5.75 13.14 5.81
CA LEU A 206 -5.14 13.10 4.47
C LEU A 206 -4.40 14.40 4.14
N ILE A 207 -5.02 15.56 4.39
CA ILE A 207 -4.41 16.87 4.15
C ILE A 207 -3.10 17.02 4.93
N GLU A 208 -3.10 16.66 6.22
CA GLU A 208 -1.90 16.75 7.05
C GLU A 208 -0.82 15.78 6.59
N LEU A 209 -1.20 14.57 6.18
CA LEU A 209 -0.25 13.56 5.69
C LEU A 209 0.41 14.00 4.38
N CYS A 210 -0.35 14.55 3.45
CA CYS A 210 0.16 15.00 2.15
C CYS A 210 1.19 16.14 2.24
N LYS A 211 1.35 16.81 3.39
CA LYS A 211 2.45 17.76 3.62
C LYS A 211 3.82 17.07 3.68
N GLU A 212 3.83 15.77 3.99
CA GLU A 212 5.05 14.97 4.17
C GLU A 212 5.27 13.95 3.05
N LEU A 213 4.30 13.78 2.14
CA LEU A 213 4.39 12.85 1.00
C LEU A 213 4.71 13.59 -0.30
N ASP A 214 5.39 12.90 -1.22
CA ASP A 214 5.70 13.42 -2.56
C ASP A 214 4.69 12.94 -3.62
N ALA A 215 4.18 11.71 -3.47
CA ALA A 215 3.15 11.16 -4.35
C ALA A 215 2.28 10.14 -3.65
N VAL A 216 1.09 9.92 -4.20
CA VAL A 216 0.12 8.95 -3.70
C VAL A 216 -0.32 8.03 -4.82
N LYS A 217 -0.52 6.76 -4.52
CA LYS A 217 -1.22 5.84 -5.41
C LYS A 217 -2.45 5.29 -4.70
N ILE A 218 -3.60 5.45 -5.33
CA ILE A 218 -4.88 4.97 -4.81
C ILE A 218 -5.37 3.79 -5.62
N ASP A 219 -5.75 2.73 -4.92
CA ASP A 219 -6.49 1.63 -5.54
C ASP A 219 -7.99 1.93 -5.60
N LEU A 220 -8.47 2.40 -6.75
CA LEU A 220 -9.90 2.50 -7.05
C LEU A 220 -10.43 1.10 -7.40
N LYS A 221 -10.91 0.37 -6.40
CA LYS A 221 -11.19 -1.08 -6.52
C LYS A 221 -12.27 -1.43 -7.55
N ALA A 222 -13.26 -0.56 -7.72
CA ALA A 222 -14.41 -0.68 -8.62
C ALA A 222 -15.11 0.69 -8.71
N PHE A 223 -16.19 0.79 -9.46
CA PHE A 223 -16.99 2.02 -9.56
C PHE A 223 -18.46 1.81 -9.18
N THR A 224 -18.71 0.83 -8.29
CA THR A 224 -20.03 0.60 -7.72
C THR A 224 -19.98 0.44 -6.20
N GLU A 225 -20.96 1.02 -5.50
CA GLU A 225 -21.13 0.82 -4.06
C GLU A 225 -21.36 -0.65 -3.71
N LYS A 226 -22.02 -1.40 -4.60
CA LYS A 226 -22.25 -2.84 -4.42
C LYS A 226 -20.93 -3.59 -4.29
N PHE A 227 -19.98 -3.37 -5.20
CA PHE A 227 -18.68 -4.04 -5.15
C PHE A 227 -17.94 -3.71 -3.85
N TYR A 228 -17.93 -2.43 -3.45
CA TYR A 228 -17.25 -2.01 -2.22
C TYR A 228 -17.85 -2.68 -0.97
N LYS A 229 -19.18 -2.70 -0.85
CA LYS A 229 -19.86 -3.30 0.30
C LYS A 229 -19.68 -4.81 0.34
N GLU A 230 -19.91 -5.49 -0.78
CA GLU A 230 -19.94 -6.95 -0.83
C GLU A 230 -18.55 -7.58 -0.93
N THR A 231 -17.59 -6.92 -1.58
CA THR A 231 -16.28 -7.50 -1.90
C THR A 231 -15.13 -6.91 -1.07
N CYS A 232 -15.26 -5.66 -0.62
CA CYS A 232 -14.23 -4.96 0.16
C CYS A 232 -14.64 -4.68 1.60
N SER A 233 -15.89 -4.95 1.98
CA SER A 233 -16.47 -4.51 3.26
C SER A 233 -16.33 -2.99 3.49
N GLY A 234 -16.29 -2.18 2.44
CA GLY A 234 -16.09 -0.73 2.48
C GLY A 234 -17.15 0.03 1.68
N GLU A 235 -16.87 1.29 1.33
CA GLU A 235 -17.76 2.17 0.57
C GLU A 235 -16.97 2.89 -0.52
N LEU A 236 -17.59 3.13 -1.68
CA LEU A 236 -16.95 3.82 -2.81
C LEU A 236 -16.82 5.32 -2.53
N LYS A 237 -17.89 5.94 -2.03
CA LYS A 237 -17.96 7.39 -1.82
C LYS A 237 -16.74 7.97 -1.07
N PRO A 238 -16.27 7.42 0.07
CA PRO A 238 -15.09 7.98 0.75
C PRO A 238 -13.79 7.89 -0.06
N VAL A 239 -13.66 6.91 -0.95
CA VAL A 239 -12.52 6.80 -1.86
C VAL A 239 -12.58 7.91 -2.92
N LEU A 240 -13.76 8.20 -3.47
CA LEU A 240 -13.93 9.30 -4.41
C LEU A 240 -13.65 10.66 -3.75
N GLU A 241 -14.10 10.86 -2.50
CA GLU A 241 -13.78 12.05 -1.70
C GLU A 241 -12.26 12.21 -1.47
N THR A 242 -11.55 11.10 -1.25
CA THR A 242 -10.09 11.09 -1.18
C THR A 242 -9.46 11.55 -2.48
N LEU A 243 -9.94 11.06 -3.63
CA LEU A 243 -9.40 11.47 -4.95
C LEU A 243 -9.64 12.96 -5.24
N LEU A 244 -10.82 13.47 -4.93
CA LEU A 244 -11.13 14.91 -5.04
C LEU A 244 -10.23 15.74 -4.13
N THR A 245 -9.97 15.26 -2.91
CA THR A 245 -9.08 15.94 -1.95
C THR A 245 -7.63 15.94 -2.46
N LEU A 246 -7.12 14.83 -3.00
CA LEU A 246 -5.77 14.78 -3.59
C LEU A 246 -5.64 15.77 -4.76
N LYS A 247 -6.67 15.87 -5.60
CA LYS A 247 -6.73 16.86 -6.69
C LYS A 247 -6.72 18.29 -6.17
N GLU A 248 -7.48 18.58 -5.11
CA GLU A 248 -7.52 19.90 -4.44
C GLU A 248 -6.15 20.28 -3.85
N ILE A 249 -5.45 19.31 -3.24
CA ILE A 249 -4.10 19.50 -2.69
C ILE A 249 -3.06 19.74 -3.79
N GLY A 250 -3.25 19.15 -4.97
CA GLY A 250 -2.30 19.25 -6.09
C GLY A 250 -1.07 18.36 -5.94
N ILE A 251 -1.11 17.35 -5.07
CA ILE A 251 -0.07 16.32 -4.97
C ILE A 251 -0.14 15.39 -6.20
N TRP A 252 1.00 14.85 -6.65
CA TRP A 252 0.99 13.85 -7.72
C TRP A 252 0.29 12.58 -7.25
N PHE A 253 -0.63 12.05 -8.06
CA PHE A 253 -1.21 10.75 -7.77
C PHE A 253 -1.57 9.93 -9.02
N GLU A 254 -1.56 8.61 -8.84
CA GLU A 254 -1.94 7.64 -9.86
C GLU A 254 -2.97 6.64 -9.33
N LEU A 255 -3.76 6.07 -10.22
CA LEU A 255 -4.87 5.16 -9.89
C LEU A 255 -4.58 3.75 -10.36
N VAL A 256 -4.89 2.75 -9.54
CA VAL A 256 -4.93 1.35 -9.96
C VAL A 256 -6.32 0.78 -9.79
N VAL A 257 -6.75 0.03 -10.81
CA VAL A 257 -7.95 -0.80 -10.79
C VAL A 257 -7.52 -2.23 -11.07
N LEU A 258 -7.62 -3.10 -10.06
CA LEU A 258 -7.45 -4.53 -10.28
C LEU A 258 -8.73 -5.09 -10.90
N ILE A 259 -8.67 -5.55 -12.14
CA ILE A 259 -9.86 -6.03 -12.86
C ILE A 259 -10.09 -7.50 -12.48
N VAL A 260 -11.12 -7.77 -11.69
CA VAL A 260 -11.55 -9.10 -11.28
C VAL A 260 -12.70 -9.56 -12.20
N PRO A 261 -12.51 -10.63 -12.99
CA PRO A 261 -13.51 -11.10 -13.95
C PRO A 261 -14.90 -11.24 -13.33
N THR A 262 -15.95 -10.88 -14.05
CA THR A 262 -17.37 -10.95 -13.63
C THR A 262 -17.79 -10.01 -12.50
N LEU A 263 -16.86 -9.34 -11.82
CA LEU A 263 -17.16 -8.51 -10.65
C LEU A 263 -17.05 -7.01 -10.92
N ASN A 264 -16.02 -6.56 -11.65
CA ASN A 264 -15.79 -5.14 -11.99
C ASN A 264 -15.22 -4.96 -13.41
N ASP A 265 -15.43 -5.94 -14.30
CA ASP A 265 -14.88 -5.96 -15.67
C ASP A 265 -15.91 -5.59 -16.75
N SER A 266 -17.07 -5.07 -16.36
CA SER A 266 -18.08 -4.62 -17.31
C SER A 266 -17.61 -3.35 -18.04
N GLY A 267 -17.87 -3.27 -19.35
CA GLY A 267 -17.46 -2.10 -20.13
C GLY A 267 -18.19 -0.82 -19.73
N GLU A 268 -19.43 -0.94 -19.25
CA GLU A 268 -20.23 0.20 -18.78
C GLU A 268 -19.64 0.78 -17.49
N GLU A 269 -19.37 -0.06 -16.48
CA GLU A 269 -18.75 0.39 -15.22
C GLU A 269 -17.38 1.04 -15.46
N ILE A 270 -16.55 0.46 -16.34
CA ILE A 270 -15.24 1.03 -16.68
C ILE A 270 -15.41 2.38 -17.37
N LYS A 271 -16.40 2.53 -18.27
CA LYS A 271 -16.68 3.80 -18.94
C LYS A 271 -17.14 4.87 -17.97
N ASP A 272 -18.02 4.52 -17.03
CA ASP A 272 -18.50 5.44 -16.00
C ASP A 272 -17.36 5.89 -15.09
N MET A 273 -16.49 4.96 -14.69
CA MET A 273 -15.28 5.23 -13.92
C MET A 273 -14.35 6.21 -14.66
N CYS A 274 -14.04 5.93 -15.92
CA CYS A 274 -13.09 6.73 -16.70
C CYS A 274 -13.64 8.12 -17.02
N SER A 275 -14.95 8.21 -17.34
CA SER A 275 -15.63 9.51 -17.54
C SER A 275 -15.58 10.33 -16.26
N TRP A 276 -15.87 9.73 -15.10
CA TRP A 276 -15.79 10.44 -13.82
C TRP A 276 -14.38 10.94 -13.51
N ILE A 277 -13.35 10.10 -13.74
CA ILE A 277 -11.94 10.51 -13.56
C ILE A 277 -11.61 11.69 -14.46
N ASN A 278 -11.97 11.63 -15.74
CA ASN A 278 -11.72 12.71 -16.69
C ASN A 278 -12.40 14.02 -16.24
N ASP A 279 -13.67 13.94 -15.86
CA ASP A 279 -14.49 15.12 -15.54
C ASP A 279 -14.10 15.77 -14.20
N ASN A 280 -13.65 14.97 -13.22
CA ASN A 280 -13.40 15.44 -11.86
C ASN A 280 -11.92 15.62 -11.52
N LEU A 281 -11.04 14.81 -12.10
CA LEU A 281 -9.61 14.80 -11.80
C LEU A 281 -8.75 15.29 -12.98
N GLY A 282 -9.28 15.16 -14.20
CA GLY A 282 -8.65 15.61 -15.44
C GLY A 282 -8.07 14.46 -16.27
N PRO A 283 -7.77 14.71 -17.56
CA PRO A 283 -7.32 13.68 -18.51
C PRO A 283 -5.92 13.12 -18.22
N ASP A 284 -5.15 13.85 -17.42
CA ASP A 284 -3.73 13.59 -17.17
C ASP A 284 -3.46 12.67 -15.99
N VAL A 285 -4.49 12.29 -15.22
CA VAL A 285 -4.33 11.34 -14.09
C VAL A 285 -4.11 9.93 -14.63
N PRO A 286 -2.94 9.31 -14.39
CA PRO A 286 -2.69 7.95 -14.84
C PRO A 286 -3.61 6.92 -14.20
N ILE A 287 -4.13 6.00 -15.01
CA ILE A 287 -4.90 4.84 -14.56
C ILE A 287 -4.27 3.53 -15.03
N HIS A 288 -4.16 2.58 -14.12
CA HIS A 288 -3.57 1.27 -14.35
C HIS A 288 -4.62 0.18 -14.20
N PHE A 289 -4.96 -0.50 -15.29
CA PHE A 289 -5.79 -1.70 -15.25
C PHE A 289 -4.92 -2.92 -15.03
N SER A 290 -4.93 -3.45 -13.81
CA SER A 290 -4.03 -4.50 -13.39
C SER A 290 -4.68 -5.88 -13.45
N ARG A 291 -3.90 -6.88 -13.85
CA ARG A 291 -4.34 -8.27 -13.96
C ARG A 291 -4.55 -8.92 -12.58
N PHE A 292 -5.77 -9.39 -12.34
CA PHE A 292 -6.11 -10.25 -11.20
C PHE A 292 -5.55 -11.66 -11.38
N HIS A 293 -5.18 -12.26 -10.25
CA HIS A 293 -4.87 -13.68 -10.12
C HIS A 293 -5.65 -14.25 -8.91
N PRO A 294 -6.15 -15.50 -9.00
CA PRO A 294 -6.99 -16.08 -7.96
C PRO A 294 -6.27 -16.17 -6.63
N THR A 295 -6.80 -15.51 -5.59
CA THR A 295 -6.14 -15.39 -4.28
C THR A 295 -7.15 -15.16 -3.16
N TYR A 296 -6.67 -15.35 -1.92
CA TYR A 296 -7.44 -15.17 -0.68
C TYR A 296 -8.81 -15.86 -0.68
N LYS A 297 -9.92 -15.12 -0.76
CA LYS A 297 -11.29 -15.64 -0.74
C LYS A 297 -11.89 -15.80 -2.14
N ILE A 298 -11.27 -15.24 -3.17
CA ILE A 298 -11.71 -15.34 -4.57
C ILE A 298 -10.74 -16.25 -5.33
N LYS A 299 -10.95 -17.56 -5.20
CA LYS A 299 -10.14 -18.61 -5.86
C LYS A 299 -10.84 -19.29 -7.03
N ASN A 300 -12.15 -19.04 -7.18
CA ASN A 300 -13.03 -19.71 -8.14
C ASN A 300 -13.12 -19.01 -9.50
N LEU A 301 -12.59 -17.80 -9.63
CA LEU A 301 -12.52 -17.05 -10.89
C LEU A 301 -11.15 -17.26 -11.54
N PRO A 302 -11.02 -17.18 -12.88
CA PRO A 302 -9.73 -17.27 -13.55
C PRO A 302 -8.92 -15.96 -13.39
N PRO A 303 -7.61 -15.96 -13.69
CA PRO A 303 -6.88 -14.72 -13.92
C PRO A 303 -7.56 -13.86 -14.99
N THR A 304 -7.47 -12.53 -14.90
CA THR A 304 -8.08 -11.65 -15.90
C THR A 304 -7.52 -11.96 -17.30
N PRO A 305 -8.37 -12.17 -18.31
CA PRO A 305 -7.91 -12.26 -19.68
C PRO A 305 -7.23 -10.96 -20.13
N ILE A 306 -6.14 -11.05 -20.89
CA ILE A 306 -5.42 -9.86 -21.42
C ILE A 306 -6.36 -8.99 -22.26
N LYS A 307 -7.23 -9.61 -23.07
CA LYS A 307 -8.26 -8.92 -23.86
C LYS A 307 -9.21 -8.05 -23.04
N THR A 308 -9.50 -8.44 -21.80
CA THR A 308 -10.33 -7.63 -20.90
C THR A 308 -9.58 -6.37 -20.46
N LEU A 309 -8.27 -6.48 -20.19
CA LEU A 309 -7.42 -5.32 -19.86
C LEU A 309 -7.21 -4.40 -21.07
N GLU A 310 -7.01 -4.95 -22.27
CA GLU A 310 -6.94 -4.19 -23.51
C GLU A 310 -8.23 -3.40 -23.74
N LYS A 311 -9.39 -4.04 -23.53
CA LYS A 311 -10.69 -3.37 -23.60
C LYS A 311 -10.81 -2.23 -22.57
N ALA A 312 -10.42 -2.48 -21.31
CA ALA A 312 -10.45 -1.45 -20.26
C ALA A 312 -9.57 -0.24 -20.62
N ARG A 313 -8.35 -0.50 -21.12
CA ARG A 313 -7.43 0.54 -21.59
C ARG A 313 -8.02 1.34 -22.76
N ASN A 314 -8.64 0.68 -23.74
CA ASN A 314 -9.25 1.38 -24.88
C ASN A 314 -10.40 2.26 -24.43
N ILE A 315 -11.28 1.76 -23.54
CA ILE A 315 -12.37 2.57 -22.97
C ILE A 315 -11.83 3.81 -22.26
N ALA A 316 -10.77 3.68 -21.47
CA ALA A 316 -10.15 4.83 -20.78
C ALA A 316 -9.65 5.90 -21.76
N ILE A 317 -8.99 5.50 -22.86
CA ILE A 317 -8.51 6.41 -23.90
C ILE A 317 -9.69 7.05 -24.65
N GLU A 318 -10.72 6.28 -24.98
CA GLU A 318 -11.95 6.77 -25.63
C GLU A 318 -12.74 7.73 -24.72
N SER A 319 -12.64 7.56 -23.40
CA SER A 319 -13.17 8.47 -22.38
C SER A 319 -12.32 9.74 -22.19
N GLY A 320 -11.21 9.89 -22.91
CA GLY A 320 -10.37 11.10 -22.90
C GLY A 320 -9.16 11.05 -21.98
N LEU A 321 -8.88 9.93 -21.30
CA LEU A 321 -7.69 9.81 -20.45
C LEU A 321 -6.43 9.62 -21.31
N ASN A 322 -5.40 10.43 -21.05
CA ASN A 322 -4.15 10.42 -21.80
C ASN A 322 -3.26 9.21 -21.45
N PHE A 323 -3.34 8.73 -20.21
CA PHE A 323 -2.42 7.72 -19.66
C PHE A 323 -3.19 6.55 -19.06
N ALA A 324 -3.47 5.55 -19.90
CA ALA A 324 -4.08 4.29 -19.50
C ALA A 324 -3.12 3.11 -19.72
N TYR A 325 -2.86 2.37 -18.64
CA TYR A 325 -1.87 1.30 -18.60
C TYR A 325 -2.50 -0.08 -18.39
N THR A 326 -1.84 -1.11 -18.92
CA THR A 326 -2.12 -2.51 -18.61
C THR A 326 -1.07 -3.03 -17.65
N GLY A 327 -1.42 -3.26 -16.40
CA GLY A 327 -0.51 -3.74 -15.35
C GLY A 327 -0.47 -5.26 -15.22
N ASN A 328 0.64 -5.80 -14.73
CA ASN A 328 0.88 -7.22 -14.51
C ASN A 328 0.79 -8.08 -15.80
N VAL A 329 1.26 -7.54 -16.93
CA VAL A 329 1.37 -8.26 -18.20
C VAL A 329 2.74 -7.96 -18.84
N PRO A 330 3.84 -8.53 -18.31
CA PRO A 330 5.19 -8.18 -18.73
C PRO A 330 5.39 -8.29 -20.24
N GLY A 331 5.84 -7.21 -20.86
CA GLY A 331 6.12 -7.12 -22.30
C GLY A 331 4.91 -6.68 -23.14
N HIS A 332 3.76 -6.41 -22.51
CA HIS A 332 2.62 -5.84 -23.20
C HIS A 332 2.88 -4.36 -23.56
N PRO A 333 2.53 -3.89 -24.77
CA PRO A 333 2.75 -2.49 -25.17
C PRO A 333 2.10 -1.47 -24.22
N GLY A 334 0.96 -1.83 -23.63
CA GLY A 334 0.25 -0.99 -22.66
C GLY A 334 0.96 -0.78 -21.32
N GLU A 335 2.15 -1.35 -21.08
CA GLU A 335 3.01 -1.02 -19.93
C GLU A 335 3.88 0.24 -20.18
N SER A 336 3.97 0.70 -21.43
CA SER A 336 4.82 1.84 -21.82
C SER A 336 4.05 3.16 -21.83
N THR A 337 4.75 4.27 -21.57
CA THR A 337 4.19 5.62 -21.64
C THR A 337 4.34 6.16 -23.06
N TYR A 338 3.23 6.64 -23.61
CA TYR A 338 3.15 7.22 -24.96
C TYR A 338 2.84 8.71 -24.84
N CYS A 339 3.42 9.52 -25.72
CA CYS A 339 3.04 10.93 -25.83
C CYS A 339 1.58 11.04 -26.30
N PRO A 340 0.69 11.76 -25.60
CA PRO A 340 -0.71 11.87 -26.01
C PRO A 340 -0.89 12.65 -27.31
N ASP A 341 0.06 13.51 -27.67
CA ASP A 341 0.05 14.29 -28.92
C ASP A 341 0.59 13.47 -30.11
N CYS A 342 1.90 13.19 -30.16
CA CYS A 342 2.53 12.54 -31.31
C CYS A 342 2.56 11.00 -31.27
N LYS A 343 2.06 10.37 -30.21
CA LYS A 343 2.01 8.91 -29.99
C LYS A 343 3.38 8.19 -29.93
N GLU A 344 4.48 8.93 -29.88
CA GLU A 344 5.82 8.37 -29.67
C GLU A 344 5.95 7.69 -28.30
N VAL A 345 6.72 6.60 -28.22
CA VAL A 345 7.02 5.95 -26.94
C VAL A 345 8.02 6.81 -26.17
N VAL A 346 7.56 7.49 -25.12
CA VAL A 346 8.41 8.35 -24.30
C VAL A 346 9.10 7.59 -23.16
N ILE A 347 8.47 6.54 -22.63
CA ILE A 347 9.12 5.62 -21.69
C ILE A 347 8.73 4.19 -22.06
N LYS A 348 9.71 3.40 -22.51
CA LYS A 348 9.50 1.98 -22.86
C LYS A 348 9.77 1.09 -21.66
N ARG A 349 8.79 0.26 -21.29
CA ARG A 349 8.90 -0.68 -20.17
C ARG A 349 8.69 -2.12 -20.61
N VAL A 350 9.34 -3.04 -19.88
CA VAL A 350 9.01 -4.47 -19.87
C VAL A 350 8.96 -4.90 -18.42
N GLY A 351 7.75 -5.15 -17.90
CA GLY A 351 7.54 -5.34 -16.47
C GLY A 351 8.02 -4.11 -15.69
N TYR A 352 8.95 -4.30 -14.76
CA TYR A 352 9.47 -3.22 -13.89
C TYR A 352 10.77 -2.58 -14.39
N THR A 353 11.20 -2.90 -15.62
CA THR A 353 12.46 -2.37 -16.18
C THR A 353 12.18 -1.35 -17.28
N ILE A 354 12.85 -0.20 -17.21
CA ILE A 354 12.85 0.80 -18.28
C ILE A 354 13.92 0.44 -19.31
N LEU A 355 13.50 0.29 -20.57
CA LEU A 355 14.38 0.01 -21.70
C LEU A 355 14.74 1.26 -22.50
N GLN A 356 13.91 2.31 -22.42
CA GLN A 356 14.11 3.55 -23.14
C GLN A 356 13.47 4.70 -22.37
N TYR A 357 14.18 5.83 -22.31
CA TYR A 357 13.73 7.07 -21.67
C TYR A 357 13.93 8.24 -22.66
N SER A 358 12.84 8.76 -23.21
CA SER A 358 12.83 9.76 -24.29
C SER A 358 12.13 11.06 -23.86
N LEU A 359 12.22 11.43 -22.58
CA LEU A 359 11.80 12.74 -22.09
C LEU A 359 12.99 13.68 -21.98
N ASN A 360 12.80 14.95 -22.35
CA ASN A 360 13.71 16.04 -21.98
C ASN A 360 13.05 16.78 -20.82
N SER A 361 13.56 16.59 -19.60
CA SER A 361 12.86 16.99 -18.38
C SER A 361 11.43 16.39 -18.37
N ASN A 362 10.40 17.23 -18.45
CA ASN A 362 9.00 16.81 -18.48
C ASN A 362 8.36 16.85 -19.89
N GLU A 363 9.13 16.95 -20.97
CA GLU A 363 8.60 17.08 -22.33
C GLU A 363 8.95 15.88 -23.23
N CYS A 364 8.03 15.51 -24.12
CA CYS A 364 8.30 14.56 -25.19
C CYS A 364 9.50 15.03 -26.03
N SER A 365 10.52 14.18 -26.21
CA SER A 365 11.70 14.57 -27.00
C SER A 365 11.40 14.91 -28.46
N ASN A 366 10.34 14.30 -29.03
CA ASN A 366 9.95 14.45 -30.43
C ASN A 366 9.13 15.73 -30.69
N CYS A 367 7.98 15.90 -30.02
CA CYS A 367 7.06 17.02 -30.29
C CYS A 367 7.01 18.12 -29.22
N LYS A 368 7.80 17.98 -28.14
CA LYS A 368 7.83 18.93 -26.99
C LYS A 368 6.53 19.03 -26.18
N HIS A 369 5.55 18.17 -26.44
CA HIS A 369 4.34 18.11 -25.62
C HIS A 369 4.72 17.77 -24.16
N PRO A 370 4.26 18.56 -23.17
CA PRO A 370 4.48 18.27 -21.76
C PRO A 370 3.85 16.94 -21.35
N ILE A 371 4.60 16.10 -20.65
CA ILE A 371 4.14 14.86 -20.04
C ILE A 371 4.04 15.10 -18.54
N PRO A 372 2.82 15.10 -17.96
CA PRO A 372 2.61 15.40 -16.55
C PRO A 372 3.20 14.29 -15.69
N GLY A 373 3.91 14.67 -14.62
CA GLY A 373 4.56 13.74 -13.71
C GLY A 373 5.64 14.42 -12.87
N VAL A 374 6.21 13.64 -11.95
CA VAL A 374 7.42 13.97 -11.20
C VAL A 374 8.58 13.21 -11.85
N TRP A 375 9.45 13.95 -12.53
CA TRP A 375 10.57 13.40 -13.32
C TRP A 375 11.92 13.75 -12.68
N HIS A 376 13.01 13.18 -13.24
CA HIS A 376 14.39 13.42 -12.81
C HIS A 376 14.94 14.79 -13.19
#